data_AF-A0A0W8CX69-F1
#
_entry.id   AF-A0A0W8CX69-F1
#
_cell.length_a   1.000
_cell.length_b   1.000
_cell.length_c   1.000
_cell.angle_alpha   90.00
_cell.angle_beta   90.00
_cell.angle_gamma   90.00
#
_symmetry.space_group_name_H-M   'P 1'
#
loop_
_entity.id
_entity.type
_entity.pdbx_description
1 polymer ?
#
loop_
_entity_poly.entity_id
_entity_poly.type
_entity_poly.pdbx_seq_one_letter_code
_entity_poly.pdbx_strand_id
1 'polypeptide(L)'
;MPKDETLDGLGHRHDWENCVVWLDSLDNPSIVALSASYHSTYLYYYPPDSDYLDGDSAKIEYSTSWVILDHSLSATSTAGETQDLIMWEQLTDAARTALEDTDFGDANVPFKEANFATKVANAYYA
;
A
#
# COMPACT_ATOMS: atom_id res chain seq x y z
N MET A 1 6.09 -1.44 7.92
CA MET A 1 6.82 -2.43 8.76
C MET A 1 7.45 -1.76 9.99
N PRO A 2 8.07 -2.49 10.97
CA PRO A 2 8.70 -1.84 12.14
C PRO A 2 9.91 -0.93 11.83
N LYS A 3 10.60 -1.19 10.71
CA LYS A 3 11.71 -0.40 10.17
C LYS A 3 11.73 -0.54 8.64
N ASP A 4 12.26 0.46 7.97
CA ASP A 4 12.73 0.39 6.59
C ASP A 4 14.26 0.48 6.63
N GLU A 5 14.96 -0.59 6.24
CA GLU A 5 16.41 -0.63 6.32
C GLU A 5 16.96 -1.62 5.30
N THR A 6 17.61 -1.10 4.25
CA THR A 6 18.14 -1.91 3.14
C THR A 6 19.63 -2.21 3.29
N LEU A 7 20.34 -1.42 4.09
CA LEU A 7 21.71 -1.65 4.54
C LEU A 7 21.84 -1.33 6.02
N ASP A 8 22.72 -2.04 6.74
CA ASP A 8 22.90 -1.86 8.19
C ASP A 8 23.21 -0.38 8.54
N GLY A 9 22.35 0.23 9.36
CA GLY A 9 22.41 1.62 9.76
C GLY A 9 21.95 2.64 8.71
N LEU A 10 21.45 2.20 7.55
CA LEU A 10 20.96 3.06 6.46
C LEU A 10 19.49 2.75 6.17
N GLY A 11 18.62 3.61 6.70
CA GLY A 11 17.17 3.51 6.60
C GLY A 11 16.50 4.33 7.71
N HIS A 12 15.25 4.03 8.01
CA HIS A 12 14.47 4.72 9.04
C HIS A 12 13.63 3.78 9.90
N ARG A 13 13.27 4.26 11.09
CA ARG A 13 12.30 3.58 11.95
C ARG A 13 10.91 3.75 11.36
N HIS A 14 10.12 2.69 11.44
CA HIS A 14 8.77 2.58 10.86
C HIS A 14 8.77 2.61 9.34
N ASP A 15 7.70 2.06 8.80
CA ASP A 15 7.43 2.02 7.39
C ASP A 15 5.92 1.82 7.21
N TRP A 16 5.35 2.49 6.21
CA TRP A 16 3.94 2.45 5.88
C TRP A 16 3.75 2.44 4.36
N GLU A 17 3.49 1.25 3.85
CA GLU A 17 3.17 1.02 2.45
C GLU A 17 1.67 0.73 2.26
N ASN A 18 1.15 0.96 1.06
CA ASN A 18 -0.23 0.63 0.71
C ASN A 18 -0.41 0.33 -0.79
N CYS A 19 -1.44 -0.42 -1.11
CA CYS A 19 -1.94 -0.54 -2.47
C CYS A 19 -3.41 -0.10 -2.55
N VAL A 20 -3.82 0.34 -3.73
CA VAL A 20 -5.20 0.69 -4.05
C VAL A 20 -5.66 -0.21 -5.20
N VAL A 21 -6.70 -1.00 -4.93
CA VAL A 21 -7.38 -1.83 -5.91
C VAL A 21 -8.60 -1.06 -6.41
N TRP A 22 -8.66 -0.79 -7.71
CA TRP A 22 -9.74 -0.05 -8.34
C TRP A 22 -10.73 -1.00 -8.98
N LEU A 23 -12.01 -0.84 -8.64
CA LEU A 23 -13.12 -1.64 -9.15
C LEU A 23 -14.00 -0.80 -10.08
N ASP A 24 -14.53 -1.40 -11.13
CA ASP A 24 -15.45 -0.73 -12.07
C ASP A 24 -16.83 -0.41 -11.45
N SER A 25 -17.26 -1.25 -10.51
CA SER A 25 -18.60 -1.23 -9.93
C SER A 25 -18.60 -1.92 -8.56
N LEU A 26 -19.68 -1.74 -7.80
CA LEU A 26 -19.90 -2.41 -6.52
C LEU A 26 -20.80 -3.65 -6.64
N ASP A 27 -21.62 -3.73 -7.69
CA ASP A 27 -22.62 -4.81 -7.85
C ASP A 27 -22.03 -6.09 -8.44
N ASN A 28 -21.15 -5.94 -9.45
CA ASN A 28 -20.43 -7.04 -10.09
C ASN A 28 -18.98 -6.59 -10.35
N PRO A 29 -18.18 -6.46 -9.29
CA PRO A 29 -16.89 -5.80 -9.35
C PRO A 29 -15.91 -6.56 -10.24
N SER A 30 -15.23 -5.84 -11.12
CA SER A 30 -14.01 -6.29 -11.78
C SER A 30 -12.86 -5.36 -11.42
N ILE A 31 -11.69 -5.92 -11.14
CA ILE A 31 -10.47 -5.14 -10.93
C ILE A 31 -10.08 -4.49 -12.26
N VAL A 32 -10.15 -3.15 -12.31
CA VAL A 32 -9.77 -2.38 -13.50
C VAL A 32 -8.35 -1.86 -13.41
N ALA A 33 -7.87 -1.53 -12.21
CA ALA A 33 -6.52 -1.04 -12.00
C ALA A 33 -5.98 -1.46 -10.64
N LEU A 34 -4.65 -1.47 -10.53
CA LEU A 34 -3.93 -1.58 -9.28
C LEU A 34 -2.93 -0.42 -9.18
N SER A 35 -2.78 0.13 -7.98
CA SER A 35 -1.76 1.13 -7.68
C SER A 35 -0.99 0.72 -6.44
N ALA A 36 0.34 0.74 -6.49
CA ALA A 36 1.22 0.29 -5.41
C ALA A 36 2.15 1.43 -4.97
N SER A 37 2.28 1.69 -3.68
CA SER A 37 3.10 2.79 -3.18
C SER A 37 4.58 2.62 -3.52
N TYR A 38 5.22 3.73 -3.90
CA TYR A 38 6.61 3.77 -4.31
C TYR A 38 7.20 5.13 -3.94
N HIS A 39 7.86 5.24 -2.79
CA HIS A 39 8.55 6.46 -2.31
C HIS A 39 7.74 7.77 -2.50
N SER A 40 6.60 7.87 -1.82
CA SER A 40 5.64 8.99 -1.91
C SER A 40 4.85 9.13 -3.22
N THR A 41 5.15 8.33 -4.24
CA THR A 41 4.32 8.19 -5.46
C THR A 41 3.67 6.81 -5.51
N TYR A 42 3.05 6.46 -6.65
CA TYR A 42 2.51 5.15 -6.95
C TYR A 42 3.04 4.62 -8.29
N LEU A 43 3.22 3.31 -8.36
CA LEU A 43 3.24 2.56 -9.62
C LEU A 43 1.80 2.23 -10.01
N TYR A 44 1.44 2.40 -11.27
CA TYR A 44 0.08 2.19 -11.77
C TYR A 44 0.05 1.04 -12.78
N TYR A 45 -0.93 0.16 -12.63
CA TYR A 45 -1.16 -1.01 -13.48
C TYR A 45 -2.60 -0.94 -14.00
N TYR A 46 -2.80 -0.46 -15.22
CA TYR A 46 -4.11 -0.25 -15.84
C TYR A 46 -4.11 -0.65 -17.33
N PRO A 47 -4.83 -1.72 -17.72
CA PRO A 47 -5.32 -2.79 -16.83
C PRO A 47 -4.13 -3.55 -16.20
N PRO A 48 -4.30 -4.20 -15.03
CA PRO A 48 -3.26 -5.05 -14.49
C PRO A 48 -3.04 -6.28 -15.37
N ASP A 49 -1.80 -6.78 -15.43
CA ASP A 49 -1.53 -8.08 -16.03
C ASP A 49 -2.28 -9.17 -15.24
N SER A 50 -2.85 -10.15 -15.95
CA SER A 50 -3.50 -11.30 -15.29
C SER A 50 -2.54 -12.07 -14.40
N ASP A 51 -1.25 -12.07 -14.73
CA ASP A 51 -0.22 -12.69 -13.90
C ASP A 51 -0.03 -11.95 -12.57
N TYR A 52 -0.53 -10.73 -12.38
CA TYR A 52 -0.53 -10.02 -11.09
C TYR A 52 -1.75 -10.33 -10.23
N LEU A 53 -2.67 -11.18 -10.69
CA LEU A 53 -3.89 -11.53 -9.98
C LEU A 53 -3.91 -13.04 -9.68
N ASP A 54 -4.51 -13.41 -8.55
CA ASP A 54 -4.95 -14.77 -8.24
C ASP A 54 -6.45 -14.72 -7.88
N GLY A 55 -7.30 -15.00 -8.88
CA GLY A 55 -8.72 -14.65 -8.81
C GLY A 55 -8.91 -13.15 -8.58
N ASP A 56 -9.59 -12.79 -7.50
CA ASP A 56 -9.84 -11.40 -7.11
C ASP A 56 -8.75 -10.83 -6.17
N SER A 57 -7.62 -11.53 -6.02
CA SER A 57 -6.52 -11.12 -5.14
C SER A 57 -5.37 -10.51 -5.94
N ALA A 58 -5.04 -9.24 -5.68
CA ALA A 58 -3.84 -8.62 -6.21
C ALA A 58 -2.57 -9.19 -5.54
N LYS A 59 -1.57 -9.56 -6.34
CA LYS A 59 -0.27 -10.03 -5.86
C LYS A 59 0.70 -8.86 -5.80
N ILE A 60 1.15 -8.56 -4.57
CA ILE A 60 2.01 -7.43 -4.25
C ILE A 60 3.33 -7.94 -3.68
N GLU A 61 4.44 -7.40 -4.17
CA GLU A 61 5.76 -7.60 -3.61
C GLU A 61 6.16 -6.37 -2.80
N TYR A 62 6.65 -6.61 -1.57
CA TYR A 62 7.38 -5.62 -0.78
C TYR A 62 8.87 -5.88 -0.96
N SER A 63 9.55 -4.97 -1.67
CA SER A 63 10.96 -5.15 -2.05
C SER A 63 11.71 -3.83 -2.13
N THR A 64 13.02 -3.93 -2.24
CA THR A 64 13.93 -2.83 -2.54
C THR A 64 14.61 -3.08 -3.88
N SER A 65 14.82 -2.02 -4.68
CA SER A 65 15.73 -2.10 -5.83
C SER A 65 17.19 -1.89 -5.40
N TRP A 66 18.12 -2.37 -6.21
CA TRP A 66 19.53 -2.51 -5.84
C TRP A 66 20.23 -1.15 -5.60
N VAL A 67 21.01 -1.13 -4.50
CA VAL A 67 21.93 -0.14 -3.92
C VAL A 67 21.39 0.88 -2.92
N ILE A 68 20.41 1.76 -3.21
CA ILE A 68 20.05 2.86 -2.27
C ILE A 68 18.60 3.36 -2.46
N LEU A 69 17.62 2.48 -2.45
CA LEU A 69 16.25 2.90 -2.20
C LEU A 69 15.75 2.20 -0.94
N ASP A 70 14.87 2.86 -0.20
CA ASP A 70 14.09 2.27 0.88
C ASP A 70 13.16 1.18 0.29
N HIS A 71 12.34 0.51 1.10
CA HIS A 71 11.38 -0.45 0.56
C HIS A 71 10.24 0.26 -0.19
N SER A 72 9.59 -0.50 -1.07
CA SER A 72 8.42 -0.05 -1.82
C SER A 72 7.56 -1.25 -2.20
N LEU A 73 6.35 -0.98 -2.72
CA LEU A 73 5.48 -2.00 -3.28
C LEU A 73 5.52 -2.01 -4.81
N SER A 74 5.37 -3.21 -5.37
CA SER A 74 5.11 -3.41 -6.80
C SER A 74 4.16 -4.58 -7.01
N ALA A 75 3.48 -4.62 -8.16
CA ALA A 75 2.75 -5.81 -8.59
C ALA A 75 3.73 -6.91 -8.99
N THR A 76 3.40 -8.17 -8.69
CA THR A 76 4.30 -9.31 -8.93
C THR A 76 3.54 -10.53 -9.44
N SER A 77 4.23 -11.39 -10.20
CA SER A 77 3.69 -12.69 -10.60
C SER A 77 3.87 -13.77 -9.53
N THR A 78 4.72 -13.51 -8.53
CA THR A 78 5.01 -14.43 -7.43
C THR A 78 3.85 -14.49 -6.44
N ALA A 79 3.45 -15.70 -6.03
CA ALA A 79 2.44 -15.87 -4.98
C ALA A 79 2.97 -15.36 -3.63
N GLY A 80 2.14 -14.59 -2.93
CA GLY A 80 2.44 -14.09 -1.58
C GLY A 80 1.65 -14.83 -0.49
N GLU A 81 1.57 -14.19 0.66
CA GLU A 81 0.76 -14.62 1.81
C GLU A 81 -0.34 -13.61 2.08
N THR A 82 -1.35 -14.01 2.86
CA THR A 82 -2.43 -13.12 3.33
C THR A 82 -2.26 -12.79 4.82
N GLN A 83 -2.84 -11.68 5.26
CA GLN A 83 -2.84 -11.25 6.65
C GLN A 83 -4.27 -11.01 7.13
N ASP A 84 -4.50 -11.08 8.43
CA ASP A 84 -5.81 -10.77 9.02
C ASP A 84 -6.17 -9.30 8.75
N LEU A 85 -7.27 -9.08 8.03
CA LEU A 85 -7.73 -7.73 7.69
C LEU A 85 -8.54 -7.12 8.84
N ILE A 86 -8.20 -5.88 9.18
CA ILE A 86 -9.01 -4.98 10.01
C ILE A 86 -9.27 -3.69 9.23
N MET A 87 -10.54 -3.38 8.95
CA MET A 87 -10.92 -2.17 8.24
C MET A 87 -10.93 -0.95 9.17
N TRP A 88 -10.75 0.26 8.62
CA TRP A 88 -10.76 1.51 9.39
C TRP A 88 -12.01 1.66 10.25
N GLU A 89 -13.17 1.30 9.70
CA GLU A 89 -14.47 1.37 10.35
C GLU A 89 -14.64 0.31 11.45
N GLN A 90 -13.86 -0.78 11.39
CA GLN A 90 -13.88 -1.85 12.40
C GLN A 90 -12.94 -1.56 13.59
N LEU A 91 -12.01 -0.61 13.45
CA LEU A 91 -11.14 -0.18 14.54
C LEU A 91 -11.93 0.45 15.69
N THR A 92 -11.36 0.43 16.89
CA THR A 92 -11.87 1.24 18.00
C THR A 92 -11.56 2.71 17.76
N ASP A 93 -12.31 3.61 18.41
CA ASP A 93 -12.00 5.05 18.37
C ASP A 93 -10.57 5.33 18.83
N ALA A 94 -10.12 4.66 19.90
CA ALA A 94 -8.76 4.81 20.40
C ALA A 94 -7.69 4.42 19.38
N ALA A 95 -7.92 3.36 18.59
CA ALA A 95 -6.99 2.96 17.53
C ALA A 95 -6.98 3.96 16.37
N ARG A 96 -8.16 4.45 15.95
CA ARG A 96 -8.25 5.50 14.92
C ARG A 96 -7.55 6.79 15.36
N THR A 97 -7.80 7.27 16.59
CA THR A 97 -7.11 8.44 17.15
C THR A 97 -5.60 8.23 17.20
N ALA A 98 -5.12 7.06 17.64
CA ALA A 98 -3.69 6.78 17.65
C ALA A 98 -3.08 6.80 16.25
N LEU A 99 -3.74 6.23 15.24
CA LEU A 99 -3.26 6.27 13.85
C LEU A 99 -3.32 7.66 13.24
N GLU A 100 -4.27 8.49 13.66
CA GLU A 100 -4.39 9.88 13.20
C GLU A 100 -3.24 10.75 13.73
N ASP A 101 -2.98 10.65 15.04
CA ASP A 101 -2.16 11.60 15.80
C ASP A 101 -0.70 11.17 15.99
N THR A 102 -0.37 9.87 15.87
CA THR A 102 0.98 9.37 16.13
C THR A 102 1.95 9.82 15.04
N ASP A 103 3.10 10.34 15.47
CA ASP A 103 4.26 10.60 14.62
C ASP A 103 5.05 9.30 14.39
N PHE A 104 5.03 8.81 13.15
CA PHE A 104 5.80 7.63 12.71
C PHE A 104 7.14 8.02 12.06
N GLY A 105 7.62 9.25 12.26
CA GLY A 105 8.86 9.74 11.69
C GLY A 105 8.74 9.92 10.18
N ASP A 106 9.59 9.23 9.44
CA ASP A 106 9.62 9.30 7.97
C ASP A 106 8.44 8.56 7.32
N ALA A 107 7.80 7.64 8.06
CA ALA A 107 6.64 6.87 7.59
C ALA A 107 5.32 7.59 7.89
N ASN A 108 4.31 7.41 7.02
CA ASN A 108 3.02 8.09 7.14
C ASN A 108 1.86 7.12 6.93
N VAL A 109 0.92 7.07 7.89
CA VAL A 109 -0.30 6.25 7.77
C VAL A 109 -1.09 6.71 6.53
N PRO A 110 -1.31 5.86 5.52
CA PRO A 110 -1.88 6.31 4.24
C PRO A 110 -3.40 6.38 4.24
N PHE A 111 -4.06 5.67 5.16
CA PHE A 111 -5.51 5.55 5.23
C PHE A 111 -6.16 6.32 6.38
N LYS A 112 -5.39 7.13 7.11
CA LYS A 112 -5.94 8.04 8.13
C LYS A 112 -6.73 9.19 7.49
N GLU A 113 -7.61 9.85 8.24
CA GLU A 113 -8.52 10.87 7.72
C GLU A 113 -7.77 12.01 7.04
N ALA A 114 -6.69 12.50 7.65
CA ALA A 114 -5.88 13.59 7.09
C ALA A 114 -5.21 13.24 5.75
N ASN A 115 -5.02 11.96 5.44
CA ASN A 115 -4.23 11.50 4.30
C ASN A 115 -5.06 10.79 3.21
N PHE A 116 -6.15 10.12 3.58
CA PHE A 116 -6.83 9.16 2.72
C PHE A 116 -7.26 9.75 1.38
N ALA A 117 -7.96 10.89 1.38
CA ALA A 117 -8.42 11.52 0.14
C ALA A 117 -7.27 11.90 -0.79
N THR A 118 -6.18 12.47 -0.25
CA THR A 118 -4.98 12.81 -1.02
C THR A 118 -4.27 11.56 -1.54
N LYS A 119 -4.20 10.50 -0.74
CA LYS A 119 -3.56 9.24 -1.14
C LYS A 119 -4.35 8.53 -2.24
N VAL A 120 -5.68 8.54 -2.17
CA VAL A 120 -6.56 8.02 -3.23
C VAL A 120 -6.43 8.85 -4.50
N ALA A 121 -6.39 10.18 -4.41
CA ALA A 121 -6.19 11.05 -5.57
C ALA A 121 -4.83 10.82 -6.24
N ASN A 122 -3.76 10.67 -5.44
CA ASN A 122 -2.43 10.36 -5.96
C ASN A 122 -2.32 8.94 -6.52
N ALA A 123 -3.12 7.99 -6.03
CA ALA A 123 -3.16 6.63 -6.55
C ALA A 123 -4.05 6.49 -7.79
N TYR A 124 -4.77 7.54 -8.20
CA TYR A 124 -5.68 7.44 -9.33
C TYR A 124 -4.92 7.20 -10.64
N TYR A 125 -5.33 6.18 -11.38
CA TYR A 125 -4.56 5.56 -12.46
C TYR A 125 -4.73 6.23 -13.83
N ALA A 126 -5.52 7.31 -13.95
CA ALA A 126 -5.85 7.97 -15.22
C ALA A 126 -6.15 9.47 -15.11
#